data_AF-A0A927D5P4-F1
#
_entry.id   AF-A0A927D5P4-F1
#
_cell.length_a   1.000
_cell.length_b   1.000
_cell.length_c   1.000
_cell.angle_alpha   90.00
_cell.angle_beta   90.00
_cell.angle_gamma   90.00
#
_symmetry.space_group_name_H-M   'P 1'
#
loop_
_entity.id
_entity.type
_entity.pdbx_description
1 polymer ?
#
loop_
_entity_poly.entity_id
_entity_poly.type
_entity_poly.pdbx_seq_one_letter_code
_entity_poly.pdbx_strand_id
1 'polypeptide(L)'
;MSTPRIEVDISKIRHNTQTVVGPLKARGICVTAVTKAVCGHPAIARAMLDGGASGLAEARLSNVQRLRQAGLTCPVTLIRTPMLSQVDAVVHVCEASYNTEMAVITALAAAALRQNRVHGIILMVEMGDLREGIMPQDLGNMAQQVLDLPGVALKGIGANFACLGGVAPTDAKMRALSDLANEVEGRCGPFSQTVSGGNSANLPWALGEFATGRINDLRLGEAILLGVDPITGDQISGMFQDAFTLVAEVIETDTKPVRPILYSPDHTLARMQLVPDTFDNTRIILGIGHQDIDPVGLSMAPGDRLVGATSDHLVIGTKNASPSVGTEMRFEMNYSALMRAMAAPDTQTNLHNDQPGPNARAVQDPSRHLALV
;
A
#
# COMPACT_ATOMS: atom_id res chain seq x y z
N MET A 1 -4.90 -27.82 -3.24
CA MET A 1 -3.72 -26.95 -3.00
C MET A 1 -3.67 -26.69 -1.50
N SER A 2 -2.54 -26.31 -0.93
CA SER A 2 -2.48 -25.99 0.51
C SER A 2 -3.31 -24.75 0.86
N THR A 3 -3.89 -24.76 2.06
CA THR A 3 -4.60 -23.64 2.69
C THR A 3 -3.95 -23.33 4.05
N PRO A 4 -3.99 -22.07 4.52
CA PRO A 4 -4.54 -20.89 3.84
C PRO A 4 -3.66 -20.40 2.69
N ARG A 5 -4.28 -19.79 1.68
CA ARG A 5 -3.58 -19.15 0.57
C ARG A 5 -4.29 -17.91 0.06
N ILE A 6 -3.53 -17.05 -0.59
CA ILE A 6 -4.02 -15.91 -1.37
C ILE A 6 -3.77 -16.23 -2.85
N GLU A 7 -4.84 -16.26 -3.62
CA GLU A 7 -4.78 -16.33 -5.08
C GLU A 7 -4.71 -14.91 -5.64
N VAL A 8 -3.72 -14.65 -6.50
CA VAL A 8 -3.42 -13.32 -7.04
C VAL A 8 -3.48 -13.33 -8.56
N ASP A 9 -4.32 -12.50 -9.16
CA ASP A 9 -4.35 -12.29 -10.60
C ASP A 9 -3.44 -11.13 -11.01
N ILE A 10 -2.28 -11.48 -11.55
CA ILE A 10 -1.25 -10.52 -11.96
C ILE A 10 -1.73 -9.62 -13.11
N SER A 11 -2.56 -10.13 -14.00
CA SER A 11 -3.07 -9.36 -15.14
C SER A 11 -4.00 -8.23 -14.69
N LYS A 12 -4.79 -8.46 -13.64
CA LYS A 12 -5.68 -7.45 -13.05
C LYS A 12 -4.90 -6.33 -12.34
N ILE A 13 -3.81 -6.67 -11.64
CA ILE A 13 -2.93 -5.64 -11.04
C ILE A 13 -2.28 -4.76 -12.10
N ARG A 14 -1.81 -5.37 -13.20
CA ARG A 14 -1.26 -4.63 -14.34
C ARG A 14 -2.32 -3.72 -14.94
N HIS A 15 -3.51 -4.24 -15.23
CA HIS A 15 -4.64 -3.47 -15.76
C HIS A 15 -4.99 -2.29 -14.85
N ASN A 16 -5.20 -2.54 -13.56
CA ASN A 16 -5.49 -1.50 -12.57
C ASN A 16 -4.44 -0.39 -12.58
N THR A 17 -3.16 -0.76 -12.64
CA THR A 17 -2.08 0.22 -12.73
C THR A 17 -2.17 1.05 -14.01
N GLN A 18 -2.41 0.42 -15.17
CA GLN A 18 -2.56 1.11 -16.45
C GLN A 18 -3.73 2.09 -16.45
N THR A 19 -4.86 1.68 -15.87
CA THR A 19 -6.09 2.48 -15.77
C THR A 19 -5.85 3.82 -15.08
N VAL A 20 -5.00 3.87 -14.05
CA VAL A 20 -4.70 5.12 -13.33
C VAL A 20 -3.50 5.87 -13.88
N VAL A 21 -2.45 5.17 -14.34
CA VAL A 21 -1.20 5.80 -14.80
C VAL A 21 -1.41 6.64 -16.05
N GLY A 22 -2.16 6.13 -17.04
CA GLY A 22 -2.37 6.83 -18.31
C GLY A 22 -2.99 8.23 -18.14
N PRO A 23 -4.16 8.33 -17.49
CA PRO A 23 -4.81 9.61 -17.19
C PRO A 23 -3.97 10.54 -16.31
N LEU A 24 -3.29 10.02 -15.27
CA LEU A 24 -2.43 10.85 -14.40
C LEU A 24 -1.23 11.43 -15.16
N LYS A 25 -0.60 10.62 -16.02
CA LYS A 25 0.52 11.06 -16.86
C LYS A 25 0.11 12.17 -17.81
N ALA A 26 -1.10 12.11 -18.38
CA ALA A 26 -1.64 13.19 -19.24
C ALA A 26 -1.79 14.53 -18.49
N ARG A 27 -1.83 14.49 -17.15
CA ARG A 27 -1.88 15.67 -16.27
C ARG A 27 -0.53 16.03 -15.65
N GLY A 28 0.56 15.40 -16.10
CA GLY A 28 1.90 15.63 -15.58
C GLY A 28 2.19 14.98 -14.22
N ILE A 29 1.36 14.02 -13.79
CA ILE A 29 1.55 13.28 -12.53
C ILE A 29 2.14 11.89 -12.83
N CYS A 30 3.32 11.63 -12.27
CA CYS A 30 3.92 10.31 -12.21
C CYS A 30 3.30 9.47 -11.07
N VAL A 31 3.37 8.15 -11.21
CA VAL A 31 2.90 7.21 -10.18
C VAL A 31 4.07 6.43 -9.62
N THR A 32 4.26 6.53 -8.31
CA THR A 32 5.13 5.64 -7.55
C THR A 32 4.27 4.53 -6.93
N ALA A 33 4.45 3.29 -7.37
CA ALA A 33 3.58 2.18 -6.91
C ALA A 33 4.04 1.62 -5.55
N VAL A 34 3.12 1.55 -4.60
CA VAL A 34 3.40 1.17 -3.21
C VAL A 34 3.14 -0.32 -3.01
N THR A 35 4.19 -1.08 -2.69
CA THR A 35 4.13 -2.55 -2.58
C THR A 35 4.08 -3.06 -1.14
N LYS A 36 3.97 -2.16 -0.15
CA LYS A 36 4.03 -2.50 1.28
C LYS A 36 2.97 -3.50 1.74
N ALA A 37 1.76 -3.40 1.20
CA ALA A 37 0.64 -4.27 1.57
C ALA A 37 0.82 -5.71 1.06
N VAL A 38 1.65 -5.90 0.03
CA VAL A 38 2.00 -7.20 -0.54
C VAL A 38 3.44 -7.59 -0.18
N CYS A 39 4.00 -6.99 0.86
CA CYS A 39 5.34 -7.26 1.36
C CYS A 39 6.44 -7.24 0.28
N GLY A 40 6.35 -6.32 -0.69
CA GLY A 40 7.31 -6.25 -1.80
C GLY A 40 7.37 -7.53 -2.62
N HIS A 41 6.24 -8.20 -2.84
CA HIS A 41 6.17 -9.40 -3.67
C HIS A 41 6.65 -9.09 -5.12
N PRO A 42 7.73 -9.73 -5.62
CA PRO A 42 8.37 -9.32 -6.88
C PRO A 42 7.48 -9.36 -8.12
N ALA A 43 6.65 -10.40 -8.27
CA ALA A 43 5.75 -10.51 -9.43
C ALA A 43 4.68 -9.40 -9.45
N ILE A 44 4.09 -9.08 -8.30
CA ILE A 44 3.10 -8.00 -8.17
C ILE A 44 3.76 -6.64 -8.44
N ALA A 45 4.96 -6.43 -7.90
CA ALA A 45 5.76 -5.23 -8.16
C ALA A 45 6.08 -5.09 -9.67
N ARG A 46 6.43 -6.19 -10.34
CA ARG A 46 6.65 -6.22 -11.79
C ARG A 46 5.38 -5.86 -12.55
N ALA A 47 4.23 -6.39 -12.13
CA ALA A 47 2.93 -6.08 -12.74
C ALA A 47 2.61 -4.58 -12.67
N MET A 48 2.90 -3.94 -11.53
CA MET A 48 2.74 -2.49 -11.36
C MET A 48 3.67 -1.70 -12.29
N LEU A 49 4.93 -2.12 -12.42
CA LEU A 49 5.89 -1.49 -13.34
C LEU A 49 5.48 -1.68 -14.82
N ASP A 50 5.08 -2.89 -15.20
CA ASP A 50 4.55 -3.21 -16.54
C ASP A 50 3.27 -2.39 -16.84
N GLY A 51 2.55 -2.00 -15.80
CA GLY A 51 1.39 -1.13 -15.89
C GLY A 51 1.72 0.35 -16.03
N GLY A 52 3.00 0.73 -15.97
CA GLY A 52 3.48 2.09 -16.24
C GLY A 52 3.88 2.88 -14.99
N ALA A 53 3.89 2.27 -13.80
CA ALA A 53 4.45 2.92 -12.62
C ALA A 53 5.92 3.34 -12.87
N SER A 54 6.28 4.55 -12.44
CA SER A 54 7.62 5.13 -12.69
C SER A 54 8.69 4.57 -11.75
N GLY A 55 8.27 4.00 -10.62
CA GLY A 55 9.10 3.40 -9.60
C GLY A 55 8.25 2.72 -8.54
N LEU A 56 8.92 2.21 -7.52
CA LEU A 56 8.27 1.53 -6.40
C LEU A 56 8.48 2.29 -5.09
N ALA A 57 7.58 2.06 -4.15
CA ALA A 57 7.67 2.57 -2.80
C ALA A 57 7.49 1.44 -1.79
N GLU A 58 8.30 1.47 -0.73
CA GLU A 58 8.24 0.52 0.38
C GLU A 58 8.43 1.17 1.75
N ALA A 59 7.86 0.55 2.77
CA ALA A 59 7.99 0.94 4.17
C ALA A 59 8.93 0.00 4.95
N ARG A 60 9.35 -1.13 4.39
CA ARG A 60 10.25 -2.08 5.07
C ARG A 60 11.44 -2.46 4.19
N LEU A 61 12.63 -2.40 4.79
CA LEU A 61 13.86 -2.68 4.07
C LEU A 61 13.99 -4.14 3.61
N SER A 62 13.47 -5.09 4.38
CA SER A 62 13.41 -6.50 4.00
C SER A 62 12.63 -6.72 2.70
N ASN A 63 11.59 -5.92 2.46
CA ASN A 63 10.82 -5.97 1.24
C ASN A 63 11.62 -5.38 0.06
N VAL A 64 12.34 -4.27 0.27
CA VAL A 64 13.25 -3.73 -0.75
C VAL A 64 14.33 -4.73 -1.12
N GLN A 65 14.94 -5.40 -0.13
CA GLN A 65 15.93 -6.45 -0.36
C GLN A 65 15.34 -7.60 -1.19
N ARG A 66 14.12 -8.04 -0.88
CA ARG A 66 13.40 -9.06 -1.67
C ARG A 66 13.22 -8.62 -3.13
N LEU A 67 12.84 -7.37 -3.36
CA LEU A 67 12.71 -6.82 -4.73
C LEU A 67 14.06 -6.80 -5.46
N ARG A 68 15.15 -6.39 -4.79
CA ARG A 68 16.50 -6.40 -5.38
C ARG A 68 17.00 -7.80 -5.68
N GLN A 69 16.80 -8.76 -4.79
CA GLN A 69 17.15 -10.18 -4.97
C GLN A 69 16.42 -10.79 -6.17
N ALA A 70 15.19 -10.35 -6.43
CA ALA A 70 14.43 -10.73 -7.62
C ALA A 70 14.82 -9.97 -8.91
N GLY A 71 15.89 -9.16 -8.87
CA GLY A 71 16.44 -8.47 -10.04
C GLY A 71 15.68 -7.21 -10.45
N LEU A 72 14.85 -6.61 -9.57
CA LEU A 72 14.24 -5.31 -9.86
C LEU A 72 15.26 -4.19 -9.66
N THR A 73 15.56 -3.46 -10.73
CA THR A 73 16.54 -2.35 -10.77
C THR A 73 15.89 -0.97 -10.88
N CYS A 74 14.56 -0.88 -10.90
CA CYS A 74 13.85 0.39 -10.92
C CYS A 74 14.11 1.20 -9.63
N PRO A 75 13.87 2.52 -9.63
CA PRO A 75 13.90 3.30 -8.41
C PRO A 75 12.93 2.76 -7.36
N VAL A 76 13.40 2.65 -6.12
CA VAL A 76 12.65 2.29 -4.92
C VAL A 76 12.84 3.39 -3.89
N THR A 77 11.75 4.01 -3.47
CA THR A 77 11.74 5.04 -2.43
C THR A 77 11.22 4.48 -1.11
N LEU A 78 11.95 4.72 -0.02
CA LEU A 78 11.46 4.36 1.31
C LEU A 78 10.43 5.39 1.78
N ILE A 79 9.16 5.01 1.92
CA ILE A 79 8.03 5.89 2.29
C ILE A 79 7.81 6.02 3.80
N ARG A 80 8.91 6.04 4.56
CA ARG A 80 8.95 6.37 5.98
C ARG A 80 10.33 6.92 6.33
N THR A 81 10.41 7.69 7.41
CA THR A 81 11.70 8.08 8.00
C THR A 81 12.48 6.81 8.38
N PRO A 82 13.71 6.62 7.86
CA PRO A 82 14.57 5.50 8.20
C PRO A 82 14.87 5.40 9.70
N MET A 83 15.03 4.17 10.20
CA MET A 83 15.62 3.96 11.51
C MET A 83 17.13 4.18 11.43
N LEU A 84 17.73 4.82 12.45
CA LEU A 84 19.18 5.09 12.49
C LEU A 84 20.02 3.81 12.33
N SER A 85 19.55 2.68 12.88
CA SER A 85 20.21 1.37 12.75
C SER A 85 20.19 0.79 11.33
N GLN A 86 19.45 1.41 10.40
CA GLN A 86 19.26 0.91 9.03
C GLN A 86 19.84 1.85 7.96
N VAL A 87 20.40 3.00 8.33
CA VAL A 87 20.79 4.05 7.35
C VAL A 87 21.77 3.54 6.30
N ASP A 88 22.78 2.75 6.69
CA ASP A 88 23.73 2.18 5.73
C ASP A 88 23.02 1.29 4.70
N ALA A 89 22.12 0.44 5.17
CA ALA A 89 21.40 -0.48 4.30
C ALA A 89 20.35 0.25 3.44
N VAL A 90 19.72 1.32 3.94
CA VAL A 90 18.82 2.18 3.16
C VAL A 90 19.56 2.83 1.99
N VAL A 91 20.71 3.46 2.24
CA VAL A 91 21.52 4.09 1.18
C VAL A 91 22.04 3.07 0.16
N HIS A 92 22.24 1.83 0.58
CA HIS A 92 22.70 0.77 -0.30
C HIS A 92 21.63 0.33 -1.31
N VAL A 93 20.35 0.27 -0.92
CA VAL A 93 19.30 -0.37 -1.74
C VAL A 93 18.17 0.55 -2.21
N CYS A 94 18.04 1.74 -1.65
CA CYS A 94 17.02 2.73 -2.00
C CYS A 94 17.65 3.96 -2.66
N GLU A 95 16.97 4.50 -3.67
CA GLU A 95 17.38 5.73 -4.36
C GLU A 95 17.03 6.98 -3.54
N ALA A 96 15.95 6.92 -2.76
CA ALA A 96 15.50 8.00 -1.90
C ALA A 96 14.76 7.50 -0.66
N SER A 97 14.58 8.39 0.32
CA SER A 97 13.66 8.17 1.44
C SER A 97 12.89 9.44 1.79
N TYR A 98 11.67 9.24 2.28
CA TYR A 98 10.86 10.29 2.90
C TYR A 98 11.35 10.51 4.34
N ASN A 99 11.57 11.77 4.72
CA ASN A 99 12.14 12.12 6.01
C ASN A 99 11.43 13.32 6.64
N THR A 100 11.47 13.35 7.97
CA THR A 100 10.98 14.46 8.80
C THR A 100 12.00 14.95 9.82
N GLU A 101 13.09 14.18 10.03
CA GLU A 101 14.03 14.37 11.14
C GLU A 101 15.44 14.64 10.64
N MET A 102 16.03 15.79 11.01
CA MET A 102 17.38 16.17 10.61
C MET A 102 18.45 15.19 11.13
N ALA A 103 18.28 14.65 12.35
CA ALA A 103 19.20 13.66 12.90
C ALA A 103 19.32 12.41 12.00
N VAL A 104 18.21 11.99 11.38
CA VAL A 104 18.19 10.86 10.45
C VAL A 104 18.83 11.24 9.11
N ILE A 105 18.53 12.45 8.60
CA ILE A 105 19.13 12.94 7.35
C ILE A 105 20.65 13.06 7.46
N THR A 106 21.17 13.59 8.57
CA THR A 106 22.61 13.66 8.84
C THR A 106 23.24 12.26 8.88
N ALA A 107 22.56 11.27 9.48
CA ALA A 107 23.05 9.90 9.50
C ALA A 107 23.05 9.25 8.09
N LEU A 108 22.02 9.52 7.28
CA LEU A 108 21.97 9.10 5.87
C LEU A 108 23.09 9.74 5.06
N ALA A 109 23.34 11.03 5.24
CA ALA A 109 24.43 11.77 4.59
C ALA A 109 25.79 11.14 4.90
N ALA A 110 26.08 10.89 6.18
CA ALA A 110 27.30 10.22 6.59
C ALA A 110 27.44 8.80 6.01
N ALA A 111 26.35 8.02 5.96
CA ALA A 111 26.33 6.70 5.35
C ALA A 111 26.57 6.74 3.84
N ALA A 112 25.97 7.71 3.15
CA ALA A 112 26.15 7.92 1.71
C ALA A 112 27.58 8.32 1.34
N LEU A 113 28.21 9.20 2.12
CA LEU A 113 29.62 9.53 1.95
C LEU A 113 30.52 8.30 2.12
N ARG A 114 30.31 7.47 3.15
CA ARG A 114 31.06 6.22 3.34
C ARG A 114 30.91 5.25 2.16
N GLN A 115 29.78 5.29 1.48
CA GLN A 115 29.46 4.40 0.35
C GLN A 115 29.76 5.04 -1.02
N ASN A 116 30.32 6.25 -1.06
CA ASN A 116 30.52 7.04 -2.30
C ASN A 116 29.23 7.20 -3.12
N ARG A 117 28.13 7.53 -2.44
CA ARG A 117 26.80 7.73 -3.02
C ARG A 117 26.22 9.08 -2.61
N VAL A 118 25.14 9.46 -3.30
CA VAL A 118 24.28 10.58 -2.89
C VAL A 118 22.87 10.03 -2.69
N HIS A 119 22.35 10.13 -1.48
CA HIS A 119 21.02 9.62 -1.15
C HIS A 119 19.94 10.70 -1.35
N GLY A 120 18.83 10.35 -1.99
CA GLY A 120 17.72 11.28 -2.21
C GLY A 120 16.88 11.50 -0.95
N ILE A 121 16.59 12.76 -0.62
CA ILE A 121 15.75 13.15 0.51
C ILE A 121 14.48 13.80 -0.02
N ILE A 122 13.32 13.27 0.38
CA ILE A 122 12.03 13.93 0.19
C ILE A 122 11.51 14.34 1.57
N LEU A 123 11.24 15.62 1.76
CA LEU A 123 10.76 16.13 3.05
C LEU A 123 9.25 15.95 3.15
N MET A 124 8.78 15.26 4.19
CA MET A 124 7.35 15.14 4.45
C MET A 124 6.85 16.38 5.19
N VAL A 125 5.74 16.95 4.75
CA VAL A 125 5.09 18.13 5.30
C VAL A 125 3.84 17.71 6.08
N GLU A 126 3.68 18.24 7.29
CA GLU A 126 2.47 18.06 8.08
C GLU A 126 1.33 18.90 7.49
N MET A 127 0.25 18.22 7.08
CA MET A 127 -0.89 18.83 6.40
C MET A 127 -2.24 18.40 7.01
N GLY A 128 -2.24 17.93 8.26
CA GLY A 128 -3.39 17.55 9.08
C GLY A 128 -3.50 16.05 9.39
N ASP A 129 -2.54 15.21 8.98
CA ASP A 129 -2.59 13.77 9.27
C ASP A 129 -2.11 13.45 10.70
N LEU A 130 -1.34 14.36 11.33
CA LEU A 130 -0.80 14.23 12.69
C LEU A 130 0.01 12.94 12.91
N ARG A 131 0.59 12.39 11.83
CA ARG A 131 1.31 11.10 11.81
C ARG A 131 2.82 11.33 11.72
N GLU A 132 3.22 12.00 10.65
CA GLU A 132 4.56 12.54 10.45
C GLU A 132 4.45 13.79 9.59
N GLY A 133 5.42 14.68 9.74
CA GLY A 133 5.57 15.82 8.86
C GLY A 133 6.30 16.95 9.54
N ILE A 134 7.06 17.69 8.75
CA ILE A 134 7.64 18.96 9.16
C ILE A 134 6.53 19.99 9.08
N MET A 135 6.39 20.79 10.13
CA MET A 135 5.42 21.88 10.12
C MET A 135 5.74 22.88 9.00
N PRO A 136 4.74 23.42 8.29
CA PRO A 136 4.97 24.30 7.14
C PRO A 136 5.96 25.45 7.41
N GLN A 137 5.91 26.08 8.59
CA GLN A 137 6.81 27.18 8.95
C GLN A 137 8.28 26.77 9.09
N ASP A 138 8.55 25.49 9.36
CA ASP A 138 9.90 24.95 9.58
C ASP A 138 10.49 24.32 8.30
N LEU A 139 9.65 24.09 7.29
CA LEU A 139 10.00 23.36 6.07
C LEU A 139 11.18 24.00 5.32
N GLY A 140 11.14 25.32 5.11
CA GLY A 140 12.22 25.99 4.38
C GLY A 140 13.55 25.99 5.14
N ASN A 141 13.53 26.02 6.48
CA ASN A 141 14.74 25.91 7.30
C ASN A 141 15.31 24.49 7.23
N MET A 142 14.45 23.47 7.27
CA MET A 142 14.86 22.08 7.09
C MET A 142 15.46 21.86 5.68
N ALA A 143 14.81 22.36 4.64
CA ALA A 143 15.27 22.24 3.26
C ALA A 143 16.66 22.84 3.04
N GLN A 144 16.93 24.03 3.58
CA GLN A 144 18.25 24.65 3.51
C GLN A 144 19.32 23.79 4.17
N GLN A 145 19.05 23.26 5.37
CA GLN A 145 19.98 22.36 6.06
C GLN A 145 20.27 21.09 5.25
N VAL A 146 19.28 20.52 4.54
CA VAL A 146 19.52 19.37 3.66
C VAL A 146 20.44 19.72 2.49
N LEU A 147 20.30 20.91 1.90
CA LEU A 147 21.19 21.36 0.81
C LEU A 147 22.64 21.54 1.25
N ASP A 148 22.84 22.00 2.49
CA ASP A 148 24.18 22.24 3.03
C ASP A 148 24.90 20.95 3.45
N LEU A 149 24.20 19.80 3.44
CA LEU A 149 24.74 18.50 3.85
C LEU A 149 25.29 17.70 2.65
N PRO A 150 26.62 17.47 2.58
CA PRO A 150 27.19 16.60 1.54
C PRO A 150 26.77 15.13 1.76
N GLY A 151 26.55 14.40 0.66
CA GLY A 151 26.12 12.99 0.68
C GLY A 151 24.60 12.79 0.57
N VAL A 152 23.82 13.85 0.67
CA VAL A 152 22.37 13.83 0.37
C VAL A 152 22.02 14.86 -0.70
N ALA A 153 20.86 14.65 -1.34
CA ALA A 153 20.29 15.62 -2.25
C ALA A 153 18.80 15.80 -1.94
N LEU A 154 18.37 17.05 -1.75
CA LEU A 154 16.95 17.37 -1.64
C LEU A 154 16.26 17.10 -3.00
N LYS A 155 15.38 16.09 -3.03
CA LYS A 155 14.62 15.67 -4.22
C LYS A 155 13.21 16.25 -4.27
N GLY A 156 12.73 16.82 -3.18
CA GLY A 156 11.45 17.52 -3.14
C GLY A 156 10.73 17.36 -1.82
N ILE A 157 9.40 17.51 -1.88
CA ILE A 157 8.52 17.46 -0.71
C ILE A 157 7.33 16.52 -0.96
N GLY A 158 6.69 16.06 0.10
CA GLY A 158 5.45 15.30 -0.01
C GLY A 158 4.56 15.50 1.21
N ALA A 159 3.31 15.11 1.10
CA ALA A 159 2.37 15.08 2.23
C ALA A 159 1.59 13.78 2.19
N ASN A 160 1.04 13.35 3.33
CA ASN A 160 0.14 12.21 3.42
C ASN A 160 -1.24 12.65 3.92
N PHE A 161 -2.29 11.95 3.48
CA PHE A 161 -3.69 12.26 3.80
C PHE A 161 -4.47 11.00 4.12
N ALA A 162 -5.63 11.15 4.74
CA ALA A 162 -6.59 10.08 5.03
C ALA A 162 -5.94 8.83 5.65
N CYS A 163 -4.99 8.99 6.57
CA CYS A 163 -4.37 7.86 7.25
C CYS A 163 -4.62 7.86 8.75
N LEU A 164 -3.88 8.66 9.53
CA LEU A 164 -4.06 8.67 10.99
C LEU A 164 -5.13 9.70 11.39
N GLY A 165 -4.99 10.93 10.93
CA GLY A 165 -5.91 12.02 11.23
C GLY A 165 -7.21 11.98 10.43
N GLY A 166 -7.30 11.09 9.43
CA GLY A 166 -8.49 10.96 8.56
C GLY A 166 -8.77 12.17 7.68
N VAL A 167 -7.86 13.15 7.65
CA VAL A 167 -8.05 14.39 6.89
C VAL A 167 -7.93 14.09 5.39
N ALA A 168 -9.04 14.22 4.68
CA ALA A 168 -9.11 13.99 3.24
C ALA A 168 -8.26 15.03 2.45
N PRO A 169 -7.71 14.63 1.30
CA PRO A 169 -7.09 15.57 0.39
C PRO A 169 -8.15 16.48 -0.23
N THR A 170 -7.83 17.77 -0.34
CA THR A 170 -8.69 18.78 -0.97
C THR A 170 -7.87 19.64 -1.90
N ASP A 171 -8.54 20.30 -2.85
CA ASP A 171 -7.86 21.21 -3.78
C ASP A 171 -7.12 22.34 -3.04
N ALA A 172 -7.70 22.85 -1.95
CA ALA A 172 -7.05 23.84 -1.10
C ALA A 172 -5.73 23.31 -0.48
N LYS A 173 -5.68 22.04 -0.08
CA LYS A 173 -4.46 21.41 0.46
C LYS A 173 -3.41 21.17 -0.62
N MET A 174 -3.84 20.83 -1.84
CA MET A 174 -2.92 20.62 -2.97
C MET A 174 -2.32 21.94 -3.46
N ARG A 175 -3.12 23.01 -3.45
CA ARG A 175 -2.63 24.38 -3.66
C ARG A 175 -1.63 24.80 -2.57
N ALA A 176 -1.97 24.59 -1.29
CA ALA A 176 -1.06 24.89 -0.19
C ALA A 176 0.27 24.11 -0.28
N LEU A 177 0.24 22.82 -0.66
CA LEU A 177 1.46 22.04 -0.89
C LEU A 177 2.27 22.58 -2.10
N SER A 178 1.58 23.03 -3.15
CA SER A 178 2.23 23.67 -4.30
C SER A 178 2.89 25.00 -3.93
N ASP A 179 2.25 25.81 -3.08
CA ASP A 179 2.80 27.07 -2.58
C ASP A 179 4.04 26.83 -1.72
N LEU A 180 4.03 25.81 -0.87
CA LEU A 180 5.20 25.40 -0.10
C LEU A 180 6.36 24.92 -0.99
N ALA A 181 6.07 24.20 -2.08
CA ALA A 181 7.09 23.83 -3.05
C ALA A 181 7.73 25.06 -3.70
N ASN A 182 6.92 26.05 -4.08
CA ASN A 182 7.41 27.33 -4.61
C ASN A 182 8.26 28.10 -3.58
N GLU A 183 7.85 28.12 -2.31
CA GLU A 183 8.63 28.78 -1.24
C GLU A 183 9.99 28.10 -1.03
N VAL A 184 10.00 26.77 -0.94
CA VAL A 184 11.24 25.99 -0.81
C VAL A 184 12.17 26.27 -1.99
N GLU A 185 11.66 26.22 -3.23
CA GLU A 185 12.43 26.53 -4.44
C GLU A 185 12.95 27.98 -4.45
N GLY A 186 12.12 28.95 -4.07
CA GLY A 186 12.52 30.36 -4.00
C GLY A 186 13.67 30.63 -3.00
N ARG A 187 13.72 29.86 -1.91
CA ARG A 187 14.79 29.95 -0.89
C ARG A 187 16.05 29.18 -1.28
N CYS A 188 15.87 28.00 -1.86
CA CYS A 188 16.91 27.00 -2.07
C CYS A 188 17.51 27.03 -3.49
N GLY A 189 16.92 27.79 -4.41
CA GLY A 189 17.24 27.81 -5.83
C GLY A 189 16.45 26.78 -6.64
N PRO A 190 16.53 26.82 -7.99
CA PRO A 190 15.82 25.89 -8.86
C PRO A 190 16.44 24.49 -8.78
N PHE A 191 15.65 23.48 -8.45
CA PHE A 191 16.04 22.08 -8.53
C PHE A 191 14.84 21.22 -8.96
N SER A 192 15.11 20.05 -9.53
CA SER A 192 14.04 19.13 -9.91
C SER A 192 13.34 18.61 -8.64
N GLN A 193 12.14 19.13 -8.37
CA GLN A 193 11.34 18.78 -7.20
C GLN A 193 10.26 17.75 -7.56
N THR A 194 10.32 16.61 -6.89
CA THR A 194 9.14 15.76 -6.69
C THR A 194 8.23 16.46 -5.68
N VAL A 195 7.01 16.79 -6.08
CA VAL A 195 5.96 17.29 -5.18
C VAL A 195 4.89 16.22 -5.11
N SER A 196 5.05 15.36 -4.10
CA SER A 196 4.31 14.12 -3.98
C SER A 196 3.02 14.33 -3.17
N GLY A 197 1.90 14.45 -3.90
CA GLY A 197 0.64 14.96 -3.38
C GLY A 197 -0.08 14.07 -2.38
N GLY A 198 0.29 12.79 -2.29
CA GLY A 198 -0.37 11.88 -1.35
C GLY A 198 -0.40 10.42 -1.79
N ASN A 199 -1.45 9.74 -1.35
CA ASN A 199 -1.66 8.33 -1.57
C ASN A 199 -2.91 8.09 -2.44
N SER A 200 -3.44 6.86 -2.44
CA SER A 200 -4.64 6.48 -3.20
C SER A 200 -5.86 7.36 -2.93
N ALA A 201 -6.00 7.95 -1.74
CA ALA A 201 -7.07 8.88 -1.40
C ALA A 201 -7.07 10.18 -2.24
N ASN A 202 -5.94 10.53 -2.86
CA ASN A 202 -5.83 11.73 -3.71
C ASN A 202 -6.36 11.48 -5.13
N LEU A 203 -6.65 10.23 -5.50
CA LEU A 203 -7.00 9.89 -6.88
C LEU A 203 -8.24 10.63 -7.41
N PRO A 204 -9.34 10.78 -6.63
CA PRO A 204 -10.49 11.57 -7.09
C PRO A 204 -10.13 13.03 -7.40
N TRP A 205 -9.32 13.67 -6.57
CA TRP A 205 -8.84 15.04 -6.84
C TRP A 205 -7.94 15.07 -8.08
N ALA A 206 -7.00 14.13 -8.20
CA ALA A 206 -6.01 14.12 -9.26
C ALA A 206 -6.61 13.81 -10.64
N LEU A 207 -7.72 13.08 -10.69
CA LEU A 207 -8.47 12.81 -11.92
C LEU A 207 -9.62 13.81 -12.17
N GLY A 208 -9.98 14.62 -11.18
CA GLY A 208 -11.06 15.61 -11.27
C GLY A 208 -10.72 16.86 -12.10
N GLU A 209 -11.51 17.93 -12.01
CA GLU A 209 -11.33 19.10 -12.90
C GLU A 209 -10.28 20.11 -12.43
N PHE A 210 -9.77 19.96 -11.20
CA PHE A 210 -8.86 20.93 -10.60
C PHE A 210 -7.47 20.93 -11.24
N ALA A 211 -6.83 22.10 -11.31
CA ALA A 211 -5.45 22.22 -11.74
C ALA A 211 -4.51 21.46 -10.78
N THR A 212 -3.56 20.70 -11.32
CA THR A 212 -2.61 19.92 -10.51
C THR A 212 -1.57 20.79 -9.81
N GLY A 213 -1.39 22.05 -10.27
CA GLY A 213 -0.41 22.98 -9.69
C GLY A 213 1.01 22.45 -9.85
N ARG A 214 1.73 22.33 -8.73
CA ARG A 214 3.08 21.75 -8.69
C ARG A 214 3.07 20.24 -8.46
N ILE A 215 1.92 19.64 -8.13
CA ILE A 215 1.83 18.21 -7.82
C ILE A 215 2.17 17.39 -9.07
N ASN A 216 3.22 16.56 -8.97
CA ASN A 216 3.74 15.79 -10.09
C ASN A 216 4.02 14.31 -9.73
N ASP A 217 3.69 13.88 -8.52
CA ASP A 217 3.80 12.48 -8.10
C ASP A 217 2.66 12.09 -7.15
N LEU A 218 2.19 10.85 -7.27
CA LEU A 218 1.31 10.20 -6.29
C LEU A 218 1.82 8.79 -5.96
N ARG A 219 1.65 8.40 -4.69
CA ARG A 219 2.10 7.12 -4.15
C ARG A 219 0.92 6.16 -4.03
N LEU A 220 0.64 5.39 -5.07
CA LEU A 220 -0.58 4.59 -5.16
C LEU A 220 -0.32 3.14 -4.76
N GLY A 221 -1.11 2.62 -3.83
CA GLY A 221 -1.03 1.23 -3.38
C GLY A 221 -2.40 0.59 -3.39
N GLU A 222 -3.25 0.98 -2.44
CA GLU A 222 -4.59 0.42 -2.24
C GLU A 222 -5.46 0.51 -3.49
N ALA A 223 -5.52 1.68 -4.15
CA ALA A 223 -6.27 1.81 -5.40
C ALA A 223 -5.81 0.80 -6.46
N ILE A 224 -4.50 0.60 -6.63
CA ILE A 224 -3.95 -0.35 -7.62
C ILE A 224 -4.26 -1.80 -7.22
N LEU A 225 -4.06 -2.12 -5.95
CA LEU A 225 -4.17 -3.48 -5.44
C LEU A 225 -5.63 -3.96 -5.34
N LEU A 226 -6.53 -3.09 -4.91
CA LEU A 226 -7.91 -3.42 -4.55
C LEU A 226 -8.97 -2.73 -5.41
N GLY A 227 -8.57 -1.83 -6.33
CA GLY A 227 -9.52 -1.17 -7.23
C GLY A 227 -10.55 -0.28 -6.53
N VAL A 228 -10.25 0.21 -5.31
CA VAL A 228 -11.16 1.02 -4.49
C VAL A 228 -10.59 2.37 -4.12
N ASP A 229 -11.48 3.34 -3.89
CA ASP A 229 -11.15 4.58 -3.19
C ASP A 229 -11.01 4.30 -1.69
N PRO A 230 -9.84 4.57 -1.06
CA PRO A 230 -9.64 4.35 0.38
C PRO A 230 -10.60 5.14 1.29
N ILE A 231 -11.19 6.24 0.82
CA ILE A 231 -12.08 7.07 1.63
C ILE A 231 -13.50 6.53 1.61
N THR A 232 -14.05 6.25 0.43
CA THR A 232 -15.46 5.85 0.30
C THR A 232 -15.65 4.33 0.32
N GLY A 233 -14.60 3.56 -0.02
CA GLY A 233 -14.67 2.12 -0.28
C GLY A 233 -15.28 1.77 -1.63
N ASP A 234 -15.67 2.77 -2.43
CA ASP A 234 -16.29 2.55 -3.74
C ASP A 234 -15.28 2.04 -4.75
N GLN A 235 -15.78 1.25 -5.71
CA GLN A 235 -15.00 0.80 -6.84
C GLN A 235 -14.58 2.00 -7.71
N ILE A 236 -13.29 2.06 -8.04
CA ILE A 236 -12.78 3.00 -9.02
C ILE A 236 -13.12 2.47 -10.41
N SER A 237 -13.77 3.31 -11.23
CA SER A 237 -14.25 2.93 -12.55
C SER A 237 -13.15 2.32 -13.43
N GLY A 238 -13.45 1.16 -14.01
CA GLY A 238 -12.52 0.42 -14.88
C GLY A 238 -11.44 -0.37 -14.16
N MET A 239 -11.46 -0.45 -12.82
CA MET A 239 -10.51 -1.23 -12.03
C MET A 239 -11.16 -2.49 -11.44
N PHE A 240 -10.39 -3.57 -11.34
CA PHE A 240 -10.81 -4.82 -10.72
C PHE A 240 -10.62 -4.77 -9.19
N GLN A 241 -11.57 -5.35 -8.45
CA GLN A 241 -11.52 -5.50 -6.99
C GLN A 241 -11.11 -6.92 -6.55
N ASP A 242 -11.24 -7.89 -7.46
CA ASP A 242 -11.02 -9.32 -7.23
C ASP A 242 -9.65 -9.78 -7.76
N ALA A 243 -8.64 -8.92 -7.64
CA ALA A 243 -7.25 -9.27 -7.97
C ALA A 243 -6.60 -10.14 -6.89
N PHE A 244 -7.17 -10.14 -5.68
CA PHE A 244 -6.76 -10.97 -4.54
C PHE A 244 -7.96 -11.76 -4.04
N THR A 245 -7.78 -13.05 -3.78
CA THR A 245 -8.80 -13.90 -3.13
C THR A 245 -8.15 -14.73 -2.04
N LEU A 246 -8.61 -14.60 -0.80
CA LEU A 246 -8.22 -15.49 0.28
C LEU A 246 -8.98 -16.81 0.15
N VAL A 247 -8.29 -17.92 0.31
CA VAL A 247 -8.88 -19.26 0.33
C VAL A 247 -8.50 -19.96 1.64
N ALA A 248 -9.52 -20.42 2.37
CA ALA A 248 -9.36 -21.13 3.64
C ALA A 248 -10.23 -22.39 3.68
N GLU A 249 -9.74 -23.43 4.36
CA GLU A 249 -10.44 -24.71 4.47
C GLU A 249 -11.35 -24.74 5.71
N VAL A 250 -12.55 -25.30 5.51
CA VAL A 250 -13.50 -25.62 6.58
C VAL A 250 -12.97 -26.80 7.39
N ILE A 251 -12.70 -26.57 8.67
CA ILE A 251 -12.21 -27.58 9.62
C ILE A 251 -13.32 -28.13 10.53
N GLU A 252 -14.41 -27.39 10.69
CA GLU A 252 -15.60 -27.84 11.42
C GLU A 252 -16.86 -27.19 10.85
N THR A 253 -17.93 -27.97 10.70
CA THR A 253 -19.28 -27.45 10.45
C THR A 253 -20.27 -28.17 11.34
N ASP A 254 -20.96 -27.43 12.21
CA ASP A 254 -21.87 -28.03 13.18
C ASP A 254 -22.98 -27.07 13.63
N THR A 255 -24.09 -27.62 14.11
CA THR A 255 -25.16 -26.85 14.72
C THR A 255 -24.84 -26.63 16.20
N LYS A 256 -24.59 -25.38 16.61
CA LYS A 256 -24.33 -25.04 18.00
C LYS A 256 -25.59 -24.49 18.68
N PRO A 257 -25.84 -24.84 19.96
CA PRO A 257 -26.97 -24.30 20.70
C PRO A 257 -26.83 -22.79 20.90
N VAL A 258 -27.92 -22.04 20.72
CA VAL A 258 -28.00 -20.63 21.14
C VAL A 258 -27.85 -20.62 22.66
N ARG A 259 -26.78 -20.00 23.16
CA ARG A 259 -26.60 -19.87 24.62
C ARG A 259 -27.67 -18.91 25.15
N PRO A 260 -28.39 -19.25 26.23
CA PRO A 260 -29.13 -18.26 27.00
C PRO A 260 -28.15 -17.23 27.55
N ILE A 261 -28.55 -15.95 27.56
CA ILE A 261 -27.75 -14.86 28.10
C ILE A 261 -27.50 -15.13 29.59
N LEU A 262 -26.28 -15.54 29.94
CA LEU A 262 -25.82 -15.59 31.33
C LEU A 262 -25.23 -14.21 31.66
N TYR A 263 -25.84 -13.57 32.66
CA TYR A 263 -25.46 -12.25 33.17
C TYR A 263 -23.97 -12.23 33.54
N SER A 264 -23.17 -11.40 32.86
CA SER A 264 -21.78 -11.15 33.23
C SER A 264 -21.71 -9.86 34.06
N PRO A 265 -21.05 -9.84 35.23
CA PRO A 265 -20.90 -8.63 36.04
C PRO A 265 -19.92 -7.60 35.44
N ASP A 266 -19.33 -7.89 34.28
CA ASP A 266 -18.38 -7.03 33.60
C ASP A 266 -19.08 -6.10 32.59
N HIS A 267 -19.14 -4.80 32.91
CA HIS A 267 -19.89 -3.78 32.17
C HIS A 267 -19.40 -3.58 30.72
N THR A 268 -18.16 -3.98 30.39
CA THR A 268 -17.62 -3.93 29.03
C THR A 268 -18.20 -5.01 28.11
N LEU A 269 -18.48 -6.21 28.65
CA LEU A 269 -19.12 -7.31 27.92
C LEU A 269 -20.63 -7.11 27.76
N ALA A 270 -21.28 -6.40 28.70
CA ALA A 270 -22.70 -6.11 28.65
C ALA A 270 -23.13 -5.27 27.44
N ARG A 271 -22.25 -4.38 26.93
CA ARG A 271 -22.53 -3.59 25.71
C ARG A 271 -22.46 -4.40 24.42
N MET A 272 -21.76 -5.54 24.41
CA MET A 272 -21.72 -6.46 23.27
C MET A 272 -22.91 -7.43 23.23
N GLN A 273 -23.71 -7.51 24.30
CA GLN A 273 -24.74 -8.55 24.50
C GLN A 273 -26.18 -8.11 24.17
N LEU A 274 -26.40 -6.92 23.57
CA LEU A 274 -27.75 -6.38 23.30
C LEU A 274 -28.35 -6.75 21.94
N VAL A 275 -27.71 -7.63 21.16
CA VAL A 275 -28.30 -8.14 19.91
C VAL A 275 -28.94 -9.50 20.20
N PRO A 276 -30.26 -9.66 20.08
CA PRO A 276 -30.90 -10.97 20.21
C PRO A 276 -30.32 -11.93 19.17
N ASP A 277 -29.85 -13.08 19.66
CA ASP A 277 -29.19 -14.14 18.89
C ASP A 277 -30.27 -14.95 18.13
N THR A 278 -30.91 -14.33 17.14
CA THR A 278 -31.88 -14.96 16.23
C THR A 278 -31.22 -15.43 14.92
N PHE A 279 -29.89 -15.40 14.85
CA PHE A 279 -29.12 -15.84 13.68
C PHE A 279 -28.63 -17.28 13.84
N ASP A 280 -29.20 -18.15 13.00
CA ASP A 280 -28.81 -19.49 12.57
C ASP A 280 -27.75 -20.24 13.39
N ASN A 281 -28.17 -21.41 13.89
CA ASN A 281 -27.38 -22.26 14.78
C ASN A 281 -26.17 -22.91 14.09
N THR A 282 -26.11 -22.92 12.77
CA THR A 282 -24.96 -23.49 12.05
C THR A 282 -23.74 -22.60 12.21
N ARG A 283 -22.63 -23.21 12.64
CA ARG A 283 -21.31 -22.59 12.73
C ARG A 283 -20.36 -23.33 11.81
N ILE A 284 -19.66 -22.56 10.98
CA ILE A 284 -18.53 -22.98 10.16
C ILE A 284 -17.28 -22.45 10.84
N ILE A 285 -16.27 -23.30 11.00
CA ILE A 285 -14.96 -22.92 11.51
C ILE A 285 -13.94 -23.14 10.42
N LEU A 286 -13.14 -22.10 10.16
CA LEU A 286 -12.02 -22.13 9.23
C LEU A 286 -10.70 -22.14 10.02
N GLY A 287 -9.70 -22.85 9.49
CA GLY A 287 -8.35 -22.94 10.06
C GLY A 287 -7.49 -21.71 9.81
N ILE A 288 -8.06 -20.52 10.06
CA ILE A 288 -7.39 -19.22 10.02
C ILE A 288 -7.90 -18.36 11.17
N GLY A 289 -7.09 -17.46 11.72
CA GLY A 289 -7.54 -16.55 12.77
C GLY A 289 -6.85 -15.19 12.73
N HIS A 290 -6.80 -14.50 13.87
CA HIS A 290 -6.21 -13.17 13.97
C HIS A 290 -4.71 -13.11 13.64
N GLN A 291 -3.99 -14.24 13.67
CA GLN A 291 -2.60 -14.30 13.22
C GLN A 291 -2.50 -14.22 11.69
N ASP A 292 -3.45 -14.80 10.97
CA ASP A 292 -3.45 -14.89 9.51
C ASP A 292 -4.16 -13.71 8.85
N ILE A 293 -5.28 -13.27 9.43
CA ILE A 293 -6.22 -12.37 8.77
C ILE A 293 -6.79 -11.32 9.72
N ASP A 294 -7.25 -10.20 9.15
CA ASP A 294 -8.16 -9.28 9.83
C ASP A 294 -9.60 -9.71 9.49
N PRO A 295 -10.33 -10.38 10.41
CA PRO A 295 -11.64 -10.96 10.10
C PRO A 295 -12.68 -9.93 9.66
N VAL A 296 -12.61 -8.72 10.20
CA VAL A 296 -13.57 -7.64 9.89
C VAL A 296 -13.37 -7.13 8.47
N GLY A 297 -12.20 -7.36 7.89
CA GLY A 297 -11.87 -6.98 6.52
C GLY A 297 -12.26 -7.99 5.45
N LEU A 298 -12.96 -9.08 5.80
CA LEU A 298 -13.41 -10.09 4.85
C LEU A 298 -14.84 -9.83 4.37
N SER A 299 -15.05 -9.90 3.05
CA SER A 299 -16.38 -9.89 2.46
C SER A 299 -17.04 -11.26 2.60
N MET A 300 -18.19 -11.32 3.28
CA MET A 300 -18.97 -12.56 3.46
C MET A 300 -19.93 -12.77 2.28
N ALA A 301 -20.16 -14.03 1.93
CA ALA A 301 -21.20 -14.37 0.96
C ALA A 301 -22.60 -14.01 1.51
N PRO A 302 -23.59 -13.70 0.64
CA PRO A 302 -24.96 -13.49 1.09
C PRO A 302 -25.47 -14.66 1.94
N GLY A 303 -25.98 -14.35 3.14
CA GLY A 303 -26.44 -15.36 4.10
C GLY A 303 -25.38 -15.84 5.11
N ASP A 304 -24.12 -15.47 4.91
CA ASP A 304 -23.03 -15.71 5.86
C ASP A 304 -22.76 -14.47 6.70
N ARG A 305 -22.34 -14.67 7.95
CA ARG A 305 -22.00 -13.60 8.90
C ARG A 305 -20.79 -13.98 9.74
N LEU A 306 -19.85 -13.06 9.90
CA LEU A 306 -18.79 -13.19 10.89
C LEU A 306 -19.39 -13.28 12.31
N VAL A 307 -19.14 -14.40 13.00
CA VAL A 307 -19.52 -14.58 14.41
C VAL A 307 -18.39 -14.12 15.32
N GLY A 308 -17.14 -14.43 14.97
CA GLY A 308 -15.94 -14.02 15.71
C GLY A 308 -14.69 -14.76 15.24
N ALA A 309 -13.55 -14.47 15.86
CA ALA A 309 -12.29 -15.16 15.60
C ALA A 309 -11.44 -15.29 16.87
N THR A 310 -10.53 -16.26 16.89
CA THR A 310 -9.46 -16.42 17.89
C THR A 310 -8.10 -16.22 17.21
N SER A 311 -6.99 -16.63 17.83
CA SER A 311 -5.67 -16.61 17.18
C SER A 311 -5.66 -17.40 15.87
N ASP A 312 -6.31 -18.57 15.84
CA ASP A 312 -6.16 -19.58 14.79
C ASP A 312 -7.49 -20.08 14.20
N HIS A 313 -8.63 -19.56 14.66
CA HIS A 313 -9.95 -19.98 14.20
C HIS A 313 -10.83 -18.80 13.83
N LEU A 314 -11.54 -18.92 12.71
CA LEU A 314 -12.51 -17.95 12.21
C LEU A 314 -13.87 -18.63 12.19
N VAL A 315 -14.85 -18.01 12.85
CA VAL A 315 -16.19 -18.58 13.01
C VAL A 315 -17.19 -17.79 12.20
N ILE A 316 -17.87 -18.48 11.30
CA ILE A 316 -18.91 -17.95 10.42
C ILE A 316 -20.24 -18.61 10.79
N GLY A 317 -21.29 -17.79 10.93
CA GLY A 317 -22.66 -18.25 10.99
C GLY A 317 -23.25 -18.22 9.58
N THR A 318 -24.01 -19.23 9.20
CA THR A 318 -24.57 -19.33 7.84
C THR A 318 -26.06 -19.66 7.85
N LYS A 319 -26.80 -19.04 6.93
CA LYS A 319 -28.17 -19.40 6.50
C LYS A 319 -28.19 -20.40 5.35
N ASN A 320 -27.03 -20.62 4.74
CA ASN A 320 -26.89 -21.42 3.53
C ASN A 320 -26.76 -22.90 3.89
N ALA A 321 -26.70 -23.75 2.86
CA ALA A 321 -26.34 -25.14 3.04
C ALA A 321 -24.94 -25.23 3.67
N SER A 322 -24.85 -25.94 4.78
CA SER A 322 -23.61 -26.17 5.53
C SER A 322 -22.54 -26.80 4.64
N PRO A 323 -21.37 -26.16 4.42
CA PRO A 323 -20.28 -26.78 3.70
C PRO A 323 -19.74 -27.98 4.47
N SER A 324 -19.28 -29.01 3.76
CA SER A 324 -18.62 -30.16 4.38
C SER A 324 -17.20 -29.80 4.85
N VAL A 325 -16.70 -30.46 5.89
CA VAL A 325 -15.29 -30.36 6.30
C VAL A 325 -14.38 -30.68 5.10
N GLY A 326 -13.31 -29.89 4.91
CA GLY A 326 -12.43 -29.95 3.75
C GLY A 326 -12.88 -29.08 2.57
N THR A 327 -14.05 -28.43 2.64
CA THR A 327 -14.47 -27.46 1.61
C THR A 327 -13.64 -26.19 1.71
N GLU A 328 -13.23 -25.64 0.57
CA GLU A 328 -12.58 -24.34 0.49
C GLU A 328 -13.61 -23.21 0.44
N MET A 329 -13.52 -22.25 1.36
CA MET A 329 -14.23 -20.98 1.30
C MET A 329 -13.32 -19.87 0.77
N ARG A 330 -13.93 -18.93 0.02
CA ARG A 330 -13.23 -17.88 -0.71
C ARG A 330 -13.72 -16.51 -0.27
N PHE A 331 -12.80 -15.58 -0.04
CA PHE A 331 -13.11 -14.24 0.47
C PHE A 331 -12.40 -13.17 -0.32
N GLU A 332 -13.12 -12.10 -0.63
CA GLU A 332 -12.50 -10.81 -0.95
C GLU A 332 -12.01 -10.15 0.35
N MET A 333 -11.01 -9.28 0.20
CA MET A 333 -10.33 -8.63 1.32
C MET A 333 -10.30 -7.12 1.11
N ASN A 334 -10.56 -6.37 2.18
CA ASN A 334 -10.18 -4.96 2.24
C ASN A 334 -8.66 -4.83 2.49
N TYR A 335 -8.18 -3.59 2.63
CA TYR A 335 -6.76 -3.31 2.82
C TYR A 335 -6.14 -3.92 4.07
N SER A 336 -6.83 -3.89 5.22
CA SER A 336 -6.27 -4.43 6.48
C SER A 336 -6.17 -5.96 6.43
N ALA A 337 -7.18 -6.62 5.86
CA ALA A 337 -7.18 -8.05 5.62
C ALA A 337 -6.07 -8.47 4.65
N LEU A 338 -5.96 -7.81 3.48
CA LEU A 338 -4.90 -8.11 2.51
C LEU A 338 -3.50 -7.96 3.12
N MET A 339 -3.25 -6.84 3.80
CA MET A 339 -1.95 -6.56 4.41
C MET A 339 -1.56 -7.63 5.44
N ARG A 340 -2.52 -8.07 6.27
CA ARG A 340 -2.23 -9.09 7.28
C ARG A 340 -2.00 -10.47 6.64
N ALA A 341 -2.85 -10.86 5.71
CA ALA A 341 -2.73 -12.13 4.99
C ALA A 341 -1.38 -12.25 4.27
N MET A 342 -0.96 -11.21 3.55
CA MET A 342 0.32 -11.18 2.83
C MET A 342 1.54 -11.20 3.77
N ALA A 343 1.36 -10.83 5.04
CA ALA A 343 2.43 -10.81 6.04
C ALA A 343 2.45 -12.08 6.92
N ALA A 344 1.40 -12.90 6.86
CA ALA A 344 1.28 -14.12 7.65
C ALA A 344 2.25 -15.19 7.12
N PRO A 345 3.12 -15.77 7.96
CA PRO A 345 4.18 -16.68 7.52
C PRO A 345 3.65 -17.98 6.90
N ASP A 346 2.48 -18.44 7.36
CA ASP A 346 1.89 -19.72 6.95
C ASP A 346 0.84 -19.56 5.83
N THR A 347 0.59 -18.33 5.36
CA THR A 347 -0.29 -18.06 4.23
C THR A 347 0.49 -18.04 2.92
N GLN A 348 0.17 -18.97 2.02
CA GLN A 348 0.84 -19.05 0.72
C GLN A 348 0.31 -18.00 -0.25
N THR A 349 1.15 -17.54 -1.19
CA THR A 349 0.73 -16.66 -2.29
C THR A 349 0.83 -17.41 -3.61
N ASN A 350 -0.31 -17.64 -4.27
CA ASN A 350 -0.39 -18.34 -5.55
C ASN A 350 -0.71 -17.34 -6.66
N LEU A 351 0.14 -17.30 -7.69
CA LEU A 351 -0.01 -16.36 -8.79
C LEU A 351 -0.76 -16.98 -9.98
N HIS A 352 -1.61 -16.19 -10.61
CA HIS A 352 -2.32 -16.51 -11.83
C HIS A 352 -2.08 -15.45 -12.90
N ASN A 353 -2.21 -15.84 -14.18
CA ASN A 353 -2.15 -14.94 -15.33
C ASN A 353 -0.87 -14.09 -15.44
N ASP A 354 0.27 -14.65 -15.00
CA ASP A 354 1.60 -14.02 -15.08
C ASP A 354 2.20 -14.15 -16.50
N GLN A 355 1.48 -13.62 -17.49
CA GLN A 355 2.01 -13.46 -18.84
C GLN A 355 2.76 -12.12 -18.91
N PRO A 356 4.00 -12.07 -19.45
CA PRO A 356 4.75 -10.82 -19.57
C PRO A 356 4.01 -9.84 -20.49
N GLY A 357 3.97 -8.56 -20.09
CA GLY A 357 3.33 -7.51 -20.89
C GLY A 357 3.99 -7.32 -22.26
N PRO A 358 3.29 -6.74 -23.24
CA PRO A 358 3.77 -6.60 -24.62
C PRO A 358 5.13 -5.89 -24.75
N ASN A 359 5.47 -4.99 -23.81
CA ASN A 359 6.75 -4.27 -23.81
C ASN A 359 7.97 -5.10 -23.37
N ALA A 360 7.79 -6.22 -22.67
CA ALA A 360 8.91 -7.09 -22.28
C ALA A 360 9.48 -7.88 -23.47
N ARG A 361 8.68 -8.14 -24.51
CA ARG A 361 9.12 -8.83 -25.74
C ARG A 361 10.04 -7.98 -26.62
N ALA A 362 10.00 -6.65 -26.48
CA ALA A 362 10.83 -5.75 -27.30
C ALA A 362 12.30 -5.70 -26.86
N VAL A 363 12.63 -6.10 -25.63
CA VAL A 363 13.98 -6.03 -25.07
C VAL A 363 14.78 -7.34 -25.29
N GLN A 364 14.13 -8.41 -25.76
CA GLN A 364 14.75 -9.73 -25.94
C GLN A 364 15.04 -10.11 -27.40
N ASP A 365 14.98 -9.18 -28.36
CA ASP A 365 15.40 -9.45 -29.74
C ASP A 365 16.75 -8.78 -30.04
N PRO A 366 17.89 -9.51 -30.02
CA PRO A 366 19.20 -8.97 -30.36
C PRO A 366 19.35 -8.61 -31.85
N SER A 367 18.32 -8.84 -32.67
CA SER A 367 18.45 -8.85 -34.13
C SER A 367 18.11 -7.52 -34.82
N ARG A 368 17.82 -6.43 -34.10
CA ARG A 368 17.32 -5.17 -34.70
C ARG A 368 18.24 -3.95 -34.66
N HIS A 369 19.53 -4.12 -34.37
CA HIS A 369 20.54 -3.04 -34.50
C HIS A 369 21.65 -3.35 -35.49
N LEU A 370 21.28 -3.71 -36.71
CA LEU A 370 22.17 -3.70 -37.87
C LEU A 370 21.37 -3.34 -39.13
N ALA A 371 21.15 -2.05 -39.33
CA ALA A 371 21.07 -1.39 -40.64
C ALA A 371 20.60 0.06 -40.43
N LEU A 372 21.53 1.01 -40.50
CA LEU A 372 21.55 2.05 -41.54
C LEU A 372 22.79 2.92 -41.33
N VAL A 373 23.59 2.95 -42.40
CA VAL A 373 24.74 3.82 -42.66
C VAL A 373 24.27 5.26 -42.81
#